data_AF-A0A7C6XWF2-F1
#
_entry.id   AF-A0A7C6XWF2-F1
#
_cell.length_a   1.000
_cell.length_b   1.000
_cell.length_c   1.000
_cell.angle_alpha   90.00
_cell.angle_beta   90.00
_cell.angle_gamma   90.00
#
_symmetry.space_group_name_H-M   'P 1'
#
loop_
_entity.id
_entity.type
_entity.pdbx_description
1 polymer ?
#
loop_
_entity_poly.entity_id
_entity_poly.type
_entity_poly.pdbx_seq_one_letter_code
_entity_poly.pdbx_strand_id
1 'polypeptide(L)' 'TSEELKKEVQDYVKHHTAPYKYPRVVEFVDELPKTISGKIRRNVIRGGNK' A
#
# COMPACT_ATOMS: atom_id res chain seq x y z
N THR A 1 -1.85 1.56 -17.58
CA THR A 1 -1.88 2.83 -16.78
C THR A 1 -1.78 2.52 -15.29
N SER A 2 -1.59 3.51 -14.39
CA SER A 2 -1.52 3.26 -12.93
C SER A 2 -2.73 2.46 -12.39
N GLU A 3 -3.93 2.72 -12.92
CA GLU A 3 -5.16 2.01 -12.51
C GLU A 3 -5.21 0.54 -12.99
N GLU A 4 -4.64 0.25 -14.15
CA GLU A 4 -4.56 -1.12 -14.68
C GLU A 4 -3.60 -1.98 -13.85
N LEU A 5 -2.41 -1.44 -13.53
CA LEU A 5 -1.44 -2.10 -12.67
C LEU A 5 -1.98 -2.29 -11.25
N LYS A 6 -2.71 -1.29 -10.73
CA LYS A 6 -3.41 -1.38 -9.45
C LYS A 6 -4.36 -2.58 -9.41
N LYS A 7 -5.17 -2.73 -10.45
CA LYS A 7 -6.12 -3.84 -10.59
C LYS A 7 -5.39 -5.18 -10.68
N GLU A 8 -4.33 -5.26 -11.47
CA GLU A 8 -3.51 -6.47 -11.60
C GLU A 8 -2.92 -6.92 -10.26
N VAL A 9 -2.32 -5.99 -9.50
CA VAL A 9 -1.77 -6.28 -8.16
C VAL A 9 -2.87 -6.75 -7.20
N GLN A 10 -4.02 -6.10 -7.22
CA GLN A 10 -5.17 -6.49 -6.42
C GLN A 10 -5.67 -7.90 -6.76
N ASP A 11 -5.87 -8.17 -8.04
CA ASP A 11 -6.33 -9.47 -8.53
C ASP A 11 -5.30 -10.56 -8.19
N TYR A 12 -4.01 -10.28 -8.34
CA TYR A 12 -2.95 -11.21 -7.93
C TYR A 12 -3.07 -11.56 -6.43
N VAL A 13 -3.13 -10.58 -5.54
CA VAL A 13 -3.21 -10.83 -4.09
C VAL A 13 -4.50 -11.57 -3.72
N LYS A 14 -5.61 -11.26 -4.40
CA LYS A 14 -6.91 -11.94 -4.18
C LYS A 14 -6.85 -13.43 -4.46
N HIS A 15 -6.12 -13.85 -5.50
CA HIS A 15 -6.00 -15.26 -5.88
C HIS A 15 -4.97 -16.02 -5.06
N HIS A 16 -3.91 -15.34 -4.57
CA HIS A 16 -2.79 -16.00 -3.89
C HIS A 16 -2.87 -15.98 -2.36
N THR A 17 -3.76 -15.16 -1.78
CA THR A 17 -3.86 -14.99 -0.33
C THR A 17 -5.28 -15.20 0.17
N ALA A 18 -5.42 -15.39 1.48
CA ALA A 18 -6.74 -15.50 2.09
C ALA A 18 -7.55 -14.21 1.89
N PRO A 19 -8.89 -14.28 1.73
CA PRO A 19 -9.72 -13.12 1.37
C PRO A 19 -9.56 -11.88 2.27
N TYR A 20 -9.27 -12.09 3.56
CA TYR A 20 -9.10 -10.99 4.52
C TYR A 20 -7.76 -10.26 4.41
N LYS A 21 -6.78 -10.79 3.68
CA LYS A 21 -5.47 -10.14 3.45
C LYS A 21 -5.46 -9.23 2.21
N TYR A 22 -6.55 -9.20 1.46
CA TYR A 22 -6.67 -8.41 0.23
C TYR A 22 -6.54 -6.89 0.49
N PRO A 23 -5.70 -6.16 -0.28
CA PRO A 23 -5.50 -4.73 -0.11
C PRO A 23 -6.67 -3.93 -0.68
N ARG A 24 -7.36 -3.18 0.20
CA ARG A 24 -8.50 -2.32 -0.18
C ARG A 24 -8.07 -1.03 -0.88
N VAL A 25 -6.89 -0.53 -0.55
CA VAL A 25 -6.31 0.71 -1.09
C VAL A 25 -4.89 0.40 -1.56
N VAL A 26 -4.55 0.91 -2.73
CA VAL A 26 -3.22 0.84 -3.33
C VAL A 26 -2.95 2.21 -3.91
N GLU A 27 -1.88 2.83 -3.42
CA GLU A 27 -1.37 4.12 -3.86
C GLU A 27 0.10 3.93 -4.23
N PHE A 28 0.45 4.38 -5.43
CA PHE A 28 1.84 4.39 -5.88
C PHE A 28 2.44 5.75 -5.53
N VAL A 29 3.58 5.71 -4.84
CA VAL A 29 4.34 6.90 -4.42
C VAL A 29 5.79 6.70 -4.82
N ASP A 30 6.47 7.80 -5.15
CA ASP A 30 7.89 7.75 -5.53
C ASP A 30 8.77 7.31 -4.35
N GLU A 31 8.38 7.68 -3.13
CA GLU A 31 9.07 7.27 -1.91
C GLU A 31 8.15 7.06 -0.71
N LEU A 32 8.56 6.17 0.19
CA LEU A 32 7.87 5.93 1.46
C LEU A 32 8.35 6.92 2.53
N PRO A 33 7.45 7.45 3.38
CA PRO A 33 7.85 8.30 4.48
C PRO A 33 8.68 7.49 5.48
N LYS A 34 9.90 7.94 5.76
CA LYS A 34 10.86 7.24 6.64
C LYS A 34 11.34 8.14 7.78
N THR A 35 11.83 7.53 8.86
CA THR A 35 12.60 8.23 9.90
C THR A 35 14.01 8.52 9.42
N ILE A 36 14.77 9.32 10.19
CA ILE A 36 16.20 9.57 9.94
C ILE A 36 17.00 8.25 9.89
N SER A 37 16.59 7.26 10.69
CA SER A 37 17.13 5.90 10.69
C SER A 37 16.55 4.96 9.61
N GLY A 38 15.72 5.46 8.69
CA GLY A 38 15.17 4.70 7.56
C GLY A 38 13.92 3.86 7.85
N LYS A 39 13.39 3.85 9.09
CA LYS A 39 12.17 3.08 9.43
C LYS A 39 10.94 3.74 8.81
N ILE A 40 10.06 2.94 8.19
CA ILE A 40 8.81 3.44 7.59
C ILE A 40 7.90 4.05 8.66
N ARG A 41 7.46 5.28 8.44
CA ARG A 41 6.53 6.03 9.29
C ARG A 41 5.08 5.65 8.96
N ARG A 42 4.65 4.49 9.46
CA ARG A 42 3.29 3.96 9.23
C ARG A 42 2.16 4.89 9.72
N ASN A 43 2.41 5.76 10.70
CA ASN A 43 1.40 6.70 11.19
C ASN A 43 0.99 7.69 10.09
N VAL A 44 1.96 8.23 9.34
CA VAL A 44 1.71 9.16 8.23
C VAL A 44 0.88 8.49 7.14
N ILE A 45 1.21 7.24 6.80
CA ILE A 45 0.50 6.44 5.78
C ILE A 45 -0.96 6.16 6.19
N ARG A 46 -1.26 6.07 7.49
CA ARG A 46 -2.62 5.82 8.00
C ARG A 46 -3.46 7.09 8.19
N GLY A 47 -2.99 8.25 7.70
CA GLY A 47 -3.67 9.52 7.89
C GLY A 47 -3.53 10.07 9.30
N GLY A 48 -2.38 9.85 9.94
CA GLY A 48 -2.03 10.33 11.28
C GLY A 48 -1.89 11.84 11.38
N ASN A 49 -2.97 12.57 11.13
CA ASN A 49 -3.20 13.93 11.57
C ASN A 49 -4.25 13.86 12.68
N LYS A 50 -3.77 13.81 13.93
CA LYS A 50 -4.52 14.21 15.10
C LYS A 50 -3.83 15.42 15.67
#